data_AF-A0A6G1DWN0-F1
#
_entry.id   AF-A0A6G1DWN0-F1
#
_cell.length_a   1.000
_cell.length_b   1.000
_cell.length_c   1.000
_cell.angle_alpha   90.00
_cell.angle_beta   90.00
_cell.angle_gamma   90.00
#
_symmetry.space_group_name_H-M   'P 1'
#
loop_
_entity.id
_entity.type
_entity.pdbx_description
1 polymer ?
#
loop_
_entity_poly.entity_id
_entity_poly.type
_entity_poly.pdbx_seq_one_letter_code
_entity_poly.pdbx_strand_id
1 'polypeptide(L)' 'MSMMLRHTSLCFVCSHLASGKKVGDKLRRNADVAEILKSAHFWRACQPGLAAGHRVPERILDHE' A
#
# COMPACT_ATOMS: atom_id res chain seq x y z
N MET A 1 3.15 -2.96 5.11
CA MET A 1 4.61 -2.95 5.35
C MET A 1 5.28 -2.55 4.05
N SER A 2 6.21 -1.59 4.05
CA SER A 2 6.96 -1.16 2.87
C SER A 2 8.46 -1.29 3.14
N MET A 3 9.23 -1.71 2.15
CA MET A 3 10.68 -1.86 2.23
C MET A 3 11.37 -1.76 0.88
N MET A 4 12.66 -1.44 0.89
CA MET A 4 13.55 -1.51 -0.27
C MET A 4 14.38 -2.80 -0.24
N LEU A 5 14.37 -3.57 -1.32
CA LEU A 5 15.24 -4.73 -1.52
C LEU A 5 16.14 -4.47 -2.72
N ARG A 6 17.43 -4.20 -2.46
CA ARG A 6 18.39 -3.70 -3.47
C ARG A 6 17.87 -2.39 -4.10
N HIS A 7 17.42 -2.45 -5.35
CA HIS A 7 16.84 -1.32 -6.09
C HIS A 7 15.37 -1.55 -6.46
N THR A 8 14.70 -2.45 -5.75
CA THR A 8 13.28 -2.77 -5.96
C THR A 8 12.50 -2.40 -4.72
N SER A 9 11.44 -1.62 -4.89
CA SER A 9 10.50 -1.32 -3.82
C SER A 9 9.48 -2.44 -3.68
N LEU A 10 9.17 -2.85 -2.44
CA LEU A 10 8.21 -3.91 -2.15
C LEU A 10 7.22 -3.46 -1.07
N CYS A 11 5.93 -3.70 -1.31
CA CYS A 11 4.86 -3.49 -0.34
C CYS A 11 4.09 -4.79 -0.11
N PHE A 12 3.86 -5.13 1.16
CA PHE A 12 2.95 -6.20 1.55
C PHE A 12 1.72 -5.60 2.23
N VAL A 13 0.55 -5.93 1.68
CA VAL A 13 -0.77 -5.52 2.16
C VAL A 13 -1.58 -6.77 2.50
N CYS A 14 -1.88 -6.94 3.78
CA CYS A 14 -2.83 -7.95 4.26
C CYS A 14 -4.11 -7.25 4.66
N SER A 15 -5.26 -7.70 4.17
CA SER A 15 -6.55 -7.08 4.47
C SER A 15 -7.67 -8.10 4.44
N HIS A 16 -8.69 -7.88 5.26
CA HIS A 16 -9.94 -8.62 5.22
C HIS A 16 -11.02 -7.68 4.69
N LEU A 17 -11.60 -8.01 3.53
CA LEU A 17 -12.58 -7.18 2.83
C LEU A 17 -14.00 -7.73 3.02
N ALA A 18 -15.00 -6.96 2.59
CA ALA A 18 -16.39 -7.39 2.56
C ALA A 18 -16.56 -8.76 1.86
N SER A 19 -17.21 -9.68 2.58
CA SER A 19 -17.57 -11.02 2.10
C SER A 19 -18.99 -11.06 1.53
N GLY A 20 -19.38 -12.18 0.90
CA GLY A 20 -20.71 -12.37 0.32
C GLY A 20 -20.75 -12.32 -1.20
N LYS A 21 -21.92 -12.68 -1.76
CA LYS A 21 -22.20 -12.80 -3.20
C LYS A 21 -23.49 -12.08 -3.62
N LYS A 22 -24.08 -11.26 -2.76
CA LYS A 22 -25.30 -10.48 -3.06
C LYS A 22 -24.98 -9.32 -4.01
N VAL A 23 -26.01 -8.82 -4.68
CA VAL A 23 -25.93 -7.57 -5.45
C VAL A 23 -25.53 -6.46 -4.48
N GLY A 24 -24.40 -5.80 -4.75
CA GLY A 24 -23.81 -4.76 -3.90
C GLY A 24 -22.56 -5.19 -3.12
N ASP A 25 -22.36 -6.49 -2.85
CA ASP A 25 -21.18 -6.95 -2.08
C ASP A 25 -19.89 -6.70 -2.87
N LYS A 26 -19.91 -6.85 -4.20
CA LYS A 26 -18.79 -6.46 -5.08
C LYS A 26 -18.47 -4.96 -4.95
N LEU A 27 -19.50 -4.11 -4.92
CA LEU A 27 -19.31 -2.66 -4.81
C LEU A 27 -18.69 -2.32 -3.46
N ARG A 28 -19.15 -2.95 -2.38
CA ARG A 28 -18.62 -2.77 -1.02
C ARG A 28 -17.16 -3.22 -0.92
N ARG A 29 -16.83 -4.40 -1.44
CA ARG A 29 -15.44 -4.88 -1.50
C ARG A 29 -14.52 -3.95 -2.30
N ASN A 30 -15.01 -3.39 -3.40
CA ASN A 30 -14.25 -2.42 -4.19
C ASN A 30 -14.07 -1.09 -3.41
N ALA A 31 -15.08 -0.66 -2.67
CA ALA A 31 -14.99 0.52 -1.81
C ALA A 31 -13.97 0.33 -0.68
N ASP A 32 -13.91 -0.87 -0.07
CA ASP A 32 -12.90 -1.21 0.93
C ASP A 32 -11.48 -1.06 0.35
N VAL A 33 -11.25 -1.58 -0.88
CA VAL A 33 -9.97 -1.42 -1.59
C VAL A 33 -9.64 0.05 -1.85
N ALA A 34 -10.62 0.84 -2.32
CA ALA A 34 -10.42 2.25 -2.58
C ALA A 34 -10.02 3.02 -1.32
N GLU A 35 -10.64 2.71 -0.18
CA GLU A 35 -10.30 3.35 1.10
C GLU A 35 -8.94 2.91 1.63
N ILE A 36 -8.56 1.63 1.45
CA ILE A 36 -7.20 1.15 1.78
C ILE A 36 -6.15 1.91 0.97
N LEU A 37 -6.33 2.05 -0.35
CA LEU A 37 -5.39 2.79 -1.20
C LEU A 37 -5.30 4.27 -0.84
N LYS A 38 -6.41 4.88 -0.42
CA LYS A 38 -6.49 6.29 -0.05
C LYS A 38 -5.87 6.57 1.32
N SER A 39 -6.07 5.69 2.29
CA SER A 39 -5.70 5.89 3.70
C SER A 39 -4.36 5.28 4.10
N ALA A 40 -3.84 4.31 3.34
CA ALA A 40 -2.57 3.68 3.65
C ALA A 40 -1.39 4.63 3.43
N HIS A 41 -0.69 4.93 4.54
CA HIS A 41 0.53 5.71 4.55
C HIS A 41 1.65 4.92 5.23
N PHE A 42 2.81 4.86 4.61
CA PHE A 42 4.00 4.29 5.23
C PHE A 42 4.71 5.38 6.03
N TRP A 43 4.89 5.14 7.33
CA TRP A 43 5.63 6.05 8.18
C TRP A 43 7.11 6.06 7.74
N ARG A 44 7.70 7.25 7.64
CA ARG A 44 9.15 7.42 7.46
C ARG A 44 9.86 7.00 8.75
N ALA A 45 9.94 5.72 9.05
CA ALA A 45 10.88 5.24 10.05
C ALA A 45 12.28 5.52 9.48
N CYS A 46 12.97 6.50 10.07
CA CYS A 46 14.28 6.99 9.67
C CYS A 46 15.14 5.90 9.02
N GLN A 47 15.32 5.96 7.70
CA GLN A 47 16.45 5.31 7.04
C GLN A 47 17.54 6.35 6.86
N PRO A 48 18.45 6.55 7.84
CA PRO A 48 19.65 7.32 7.61
C PRO A 48 20.50 6.54 6.59
N GLY A 49 20.64 7.07 5.38
CA GLY A 49 21.63 6.58 4.43
C GLY A 49 21.16 6.02 3.09
N LEU A 50 19.87 6.04 2.74
CA LEU A 50 19.48 5.80 1.34
C LEU A 50 19.76 7.08 0.52
N ALA A 51 20.94 7.07 -0.07
CA ALA A 51 21.56 8.13 -0.84
C ALA A 51 20.66 8.70 -1.95
N ALA A 52 20.87 9.99 -2.20
CA ALA A 52 20.29 10.79 -3.25
C ALA A 52 20.06 10.01 -4.56
N GLY A 53 18.81 9.65 -4.85
CA GLY A 53 18.44 9.05 -6.14
C GLY A 53 17.17 8.22 -6.12
N HIS A 54 16.87 7.49 -5.03
CA HIS A 54 15.66 6.68 -4.93
C HIS A 54 14.62 7.35 -4.02
N ARG A 55 13.45 7.70 -4.58
CA ARG A 55 12.30 8.17 -3.80
C ARG A 55 11.78 7.00 -2.97
N VAL A 56 11.74 7.17 -1.64
CA VAL A 56 11.10 6.20 -0.75
C VAL A 56 9.59 6.35 -0.91
N PRO A 57 8.85 5.29 -1.26
CA PRO A 57 7.41 5.38 -1.46
C PRO A 57 6.66 5.61 -0.15
N GLU A 58 5.73 6.57 -0.17
CA GLU A 58 4.97 6.98 1.01
C GLU A 58 3.56 6.36 1.05
N ARG A 59 3.08 5.90 -0.11
CA ARG A 59 1.78 5.26 -0.33
C ARG A 59 1.93 3.96 -1.09
N ILE A 60 0.88 3.14 -1.07
CA ILE A 60 0.83 1.86 -1.81
C ILE A 60 1.11 2.11 -3.31
N LEU A 61 0.50 3.15 -3.89
CA LEU A 61 0.62 3.49 -5.31
C LEU A 61 1.99 4.11 -5.70
N ASP A 62 2.87 4.36 -4.74
CA ASP A 62 4.20 4.91 -5.03
C ASP A 62 5.23 3.80 -5.36
N HIS A 63 4.85 2.52 -5.26
CA HIS A 63 5.72 1.35 -5.49
C HIS A 63 5.79 0.90 -6.97
N GLU A 64 5.42 1.77 -7.92
CA GLU A 64 5.45 1.52 -9.38
C GLU A 64 6.87 1.28 -9.93
#